data_AF-A0A973DGB1-F1
#
_entry.id   AF-A0A973DGB1-F1
#
_cell.length_a   1.000
_cell.length_b   1.000
_cell.length_c   1.000
_cell.angle_alpha   90.00
_cell.angle_beta   90.00
_cell.angle_gamma   90.00
#
_symmetry.space_group_name_H-M   'P 1'
#
loop_
_entity.id
_entity.type
_entity.pdbx_description
1 polymer ?
#
loop_
_entity_poly.entity_id
_entity_poly.type
_entity_poly.pdbx_seq_one_letter_code
_entity_poly.pdbx_strand_id
1 'polypeptide(L)' 'MKQQDLDLVIKEHSKWLNSKGGSRAGLRGADLRSANLRSANLRGANLRSADLRG' A
#
# COMPACT_ATOMS: atom_id res chain seq x y z
N MET A 1 7.74 2.01 -7.34
CA MET A 1 6.94 0.96 -8.03
C MET A 1 5.98 1.61 -9.02
N LYS A 2 5.37 0.87 -9.96
CA LYS A 2 4.35 1.46 -10.86
C LYS A 2 3.02 1.61 -10.11
N GLN A 3 2.18 2.56 -10.53
CA GLN A 3 0.88 2.79 -9.89
C GLN A 3 -0.03 1.55 -9.93
N GLN A 4 0.00 0.78 -11.03
CA GLN A 4 -0.80 -0.44 -11.16
C GLN A 4 -0.44 -1.51 -10.11
N ASP A 5 0.85 -1.68 -9.81
CA ASP A 5 1.32 -2.62 -8.78
C ASP A 5 0.87 -2.16 -7.39
N LEU A 6 0.96 -0.86 -7.14
CA LEU A 6 0.51 -0.25 -5.90
C LEU A 6 -1.00 -0.40 -5.70
N ASP A 7 -1.80 -0.21 -6.75
CA ASP A 7 -3.26 -0.36 -6.72
C ASP A 7 -3.65 -1.80 -6.37
N LEU A 8 -2.92 -2.79 -6.88
CA LEU A 8 -3.11 -4.20 -6.50
C LEU A 8 -2.81 -4.42 -5.01
N VAL A 9 -1.70 -3.89 -4.50
CA VAL A 9 -1.36 -3.99 -3.08
C VAL A 9 -2.44 -3.34 -2.19
N ILE A 10 -2.91 -2.14 -2.56
CA ILE A 10 -3.97 -1.44 -1.84
C ILE A 10 -5.29 -2.20 -1.90
N LYS A 11 -5.61 -2.81 -3.04
CA LYS A 11 -6.83 -3.62 -3.22
C LYS A 11 -6.81 -4.84 -2.33
N GLU A 12 -5.72 -5.60 -2.32
CA GLU A 12 -5.58 -6.78 -1.45
C GLU A 12 -5.58 -6.38 0.03
N HIS A 13 -4.94 -5.26 0.37
CA HIS A 13 -4.95 -4.74 1.73
C HIS A 13 -6.34 -4.28 2.18
N SER A 14 -7.14 -3.72 1.27
CA SER A 14 -8.53 -3.35 1.54
C SER A 14 -9.39 -4.58 1.81
N LYS A 15 -9.15 -5.70 1.12
CA LYS A 15 -9.82 -6.97 1.45
C LYS A 15 -9.42 -7.45 2.84
N TRP A 16 -8.13 -7.38 3.17
CA TRP A 16 -7.60 -7.78 4.49
C TRP A 16 -8.24 -6.95 5.61
N LEU A 17 -8.40 -5.64 5.43
CA LEU A 17 -9.05 -4.76 6.40
C LEU A 17 -10.53 -5.09 6.63
N ASN A 18 -11.21 -5.58 5.60
CA ASN A 18 -12.63 -5.90 5.65
C ASN A 18 -12.90 -7.37 6.04
N SER A 19 -11.87 -8.12 6.45
CA SER A 19 -11.97 -9.56 6.71
C SER A 19 -12.51 -10.38 5.52
N LYS A 20 -12.32 -9.89 4.29
CA LYS A 20 -12.80 -10.51 3.04
C LYS A 20 -11.72 -11.36 2.35
N GLY A 21 -10.72 -11.83 3.09
CA GLY A 21 -9.49 -12.43 2.53
C GLY A 21 -8.46 -11.36 2.12
N GLY A 22 -7.37 -11.76 1.47
CA GLY A 22 -6.28 -10.84 1.05
C GLY A 22 -5.13 -10.74 2.06
N SER A 23 -4.19 -9.82 1.81
CA SER A 23 -2.95 -9.69 2.58
C SER A 23 -2.67 -8.26 2.99
N ARG A 24 -1.97 -8.09 4.11
CA ARG A 24 -1.52 -6.79 4.60
C ARG A 24 -0.54 -6.16 3.60
N ALA A 25 -0.69 -4.87 3.31
CA ALA A 25 0.22 -4.16 2.42
C ALA A 25 1.66 -4.19 2.98
N GLY A 26 2.55 -4.88 2.26
CA GLY A 26 3.99 -4.93 2.53
C GLY A 26 4.72 -3.91 1.68
N LEU A 27 4.83 -2.68 2.17
CA LEU A 27 5.47 -1.55 1.47
C LEU A 27 6.83 -1.18 2.09
N ARG A 28 7.48 -2.13 2.76
CA ARG A 28 8.77 -1.91 3.41
C ARG A 28 9.83 -1.59 2.36
N GLY A 29 10.50 -0.44 2.48
CA GLY A 29 11.51 0.00 1.51
C GLY A 29 10.94 0.39 0.15
N ALA A 30 9.61 0.52 0.02
CA ALA A 30 8.99 0.90 -1.24
C ALA A 30 9.29 2.37 -1.57
N ASP A 31 9.66 2.63 -2.82
CA ASP A 31 9.67 3.98 -3.38
C ASP A 31 8.23 4.38 -3.78
N LEU A 32 7.67 5.30 -3.01
CA LEU A 32 6.30 5.83 -3.11
C LEU A 32 6.30 7.35 -3.36
N ARG A 33 7.43 7.94 -3.75
CA ARG A 33 7.59 9.39 -3.93
C ARG A 33 6.64 10.01 -4.96
N SER A 34 6.16 9.23 -5.93
CA SER A 34 5.18 9.67 -6.93
C SER A 34 3.90 8.83 -6.92
N ALA A 35 3.68 8.09 -5.84
CA ALA A 35 2.52 7.23 -5.69
C ALA A 35 1.27 8.05 -5.36
N ASN A 36 0.18 7.82 -6.07
CA ASN A 36 -1.11 8.36 -5.65
C ASN A 36 -1.68 7.53 -4.50
N LEU A 37 -1.57 8.05 -3.28
CA LEU A 37 -2.07 7.44 -2.05
C LEU A 37 -3.31 8.15 -1.47
N ARG A 38 -3.91 9.10 -2.21
CA ARG A 38 -4.94 10.02 -1.67
C ARG A 38 -6.17 9.31 -1.06
N SER A 39 -6.50 8.12 -1.57
CA SER A 39 -7.63 7.31 -1.09
C SER A 39 -7.19 5.95 -0.53
N ALA A 40 -5.89 5.75 -0.32
CA ALA A 40 -5.35 4.46 0.11
C ALA A 40 -5.50 4.28 1.63
N ASN A 41 -6.31 3.30 2.06
CA ASN A 41 -6.35 2.92 3.47
C ASN A 41 -5.19 1.95 3.77
N LEU A 42 -4.07 2.50 4.23
CA LEU A 42 -2.86 1.75 4.60
C LEU A 42 -2.79 1.43 6.11
N ARG A 43 -3.94 1.35 6.79
CA ARG A 43 -3.97 1.09 8.24
C ARG A 43 -3.34 -0.27 8.55
N GLY A 44 -2.28 -0.24 9.35
CA GLY A 44 -1.53 -1.44 9.73
C GLY A 44 -0.65 -2.00 8.61
N ALA A 45 -0.50 -1.29 7.48
CA ALA A 45 0.50 -1.63 6.47
C ALA A 45 1.92 -1.49 7.01
N ASN A 46 2.85 -2.30 6.50
CA ASN A 46 4.26 -2.16 6.83
C ASN A 46 4.91 -1.14 5.89
N LEU A 47 5.08 0.10 6.36
CA LEU A 47 5.71 1.21 5.64
C LEU A 47 7.15 1.48 6.09
N ARG A 48 7.77 0.55 6.83
CA ARG A 48 9.12 0.77 7.36
C ARG A 48 10.10 1.07 6.22
N SER A 49 10.87 2.16 6.34
CA SER A 49 11.83 2.58 5.31
C SER A 49 11.22 2.89 3.93
N ALA A 50 9.89 3.01 3.81
CA ALA A 50 9.27 3.47 2.57
C ALA A 50 9.63 4.94 2.33
N ASP A 51 9.97 5.28 1.09
CA ASP A 51 10.24 6.66 0.70
C ASP A 51 8.95 7.33 0.25
N LEU A 52 8.39 8.16 1.13
CA LEU A 52 7.16 8.93 0.92
C LEU A 52 7.43 10.39 0.55
N ARG A 53 8.70 10.76 0.30
CA ARG A 53 9.08 12.15 -0.01
C ARG A 53 8.70 12.48 -1.45
N GLY A 54 7.50 13.04 -1.63
CA GLY A 54 6.93 13.47 -2.91
C GLY A 54 6.38 14.88 -2.84
#